data_AF-A0A1H6B8N6-F1
#
_entry.id   AF-A0A1H6B8N6-F1
#
_cell.length_a   1.000
_cell.length_b   1.000
_cell.length_c   1.000
_cell.angle_alpha   90.00
_cell.angle_beta   90.00
_cell.angle_gamma   90.00
#
_symmetry.space_group_name_H-M   'P 1'
#
loop_
_entity.id
_entity.type
_entity.pdbx_description
1 polymer ?
#
loop_
_entity_poly.entity_id
_entity_poly.type
_entity_poly.pdbx_seq_one_letter_code
_entity_poly.pdbx_strand_id
1 'polypeptide(L)'
;MFSTTHLVLSHMVPTTPDGVVLLFTSGVALGAVELNRPGLVIPGSIGLTCVLLSLAALPHLPVEPAGAAITLAALAVLTTGFLRTLPDRGLALAASIYAVSLTFLFSPAANPPLHRSVSLPCGIVLGVGLALLATVARRARRNKGLD
;
A
#
# COMPACT_ATOMS: atom_id res chain seq x y z
N MET A 1 31.74 -7.20 -8.92
CA MET A 1 31.35 -5.92 -8.28
C MET A 1 29.91 -5.92 -7.72
N PHE A 2 29.23 -7.07 -7.59
CA PHE A 2 27.85 -7.19 -7.10
C PHE A 2 27.73 -7.65 -5.63
N SER A 3 28.85 -7.92 -4.95
CA SER A 3 28.85 -8.52 -3.61
C SER A 3 28.67 -7.49 -2.48
N THR A 4 29.17 -6.27 -2.65
CA THR A 4 29.06 -5.21 -1.64
C THR A 4 27.68 -4.57 -1.58
N THR A 5 26.99 -4.43 -2.71
CA THR A 5 25.63 -3.87 -2.77
C THR A 5 24.61 -4.74 -2.03
N HIS A 6 24.73 -6.07 -2.14
CA HIS A 6 23.87 -7.02 -1.43
C HIS A 6 24.01 -6.93 0.10
N LEU A 7 25.23 -6.69 0.59
CA LEU A 7 25.57 -6.60 2.01
C LEU A 7 25.08 -5.29 2.66
N VAL A 8 25.08 -4.19 1.89
CA VAL A 8 24.55 -2.90 2.34
C VAL A 8 23.01 -2.92 2.36
N LEU A 9 22.39 -3.50 1.33
CA LEU A 9 20.93 -3.63 1.27
C LEU A 9 20.38 -4.52 2.39
N SER A 10 21.07 -5.60 2.76
CA SER A 10 20.62 -6.47 3.86
C SER A 10 20.63 -5.79 5.24
N HIS A 11 21.45 -4.76 5.44
CA HIS A 11 21.46 -3.97 6.68
C HIS A 11 20.41 -2.85 6.69
N MET A 12 20.06 -2.33 5.51
CA MET A 12 19.14 -1.19 5.38
C MET A 12 17.68 -1.63 5.22
N VAL A 13 17.45 -2.83 4.69
CA VAL A 13 16.11 -3.35 4.39
C VAL A 13 15.56 -4.11 5.60
N PRO A 14 14.38 -3.74 6.12
CA PRO A 14 13.76 -4.48 7.20
C PRO A 14 13.49 -5.93 6.78
N THR A 15 13.91 -6.87 7.61
CA THR A 15 13.75 -8.31 7.39
C THR A 15 12.45 -8.86 7.95
N THR A 16 11.71 -8.05 8.73
CA THR A 16 10.43 -8.43 9.32
C THR A 16 9.26 -7.82 8.55
N PRO A 17 8.14 -8.55 8.35
CA PRO A 17 6.96 -8.01 7.68
C PRO A 17 6.41 -6.73 8.32
N ASP A 18 6.42 -6.65 9.65
CA ASP A 18 6.00 -5.46 10.40
C ASP A 18 6.87 -4.24 10.07
N GLY A 19 8.18 -4.44 10.03
CA GLY A 19 9.13 -3.39 9.69
C GLY A 19 8.92 -2.88 8.26
N VAL A 20 8.63 -3.78 7.32
CA VAL A 20 8.32 -3.44 5.92
C VAL A 20 7.05 -2.58 5.85
N VAL A 21 5.97 -3.00 6.52
CA VAL A 21 4.70 -2.26 6.53
C VAL A 21 4.87 -0.88 7.18
N LEU A 22 5.54 -0.79 8.34
CA LEU A 22 5.79 0.49 9.00
C LEU A 22 6.65 1.43 8.16
N LEU A 23 7.69 0.89 7.51
CA LEU A 23 8.57 1.67 6.63
C LEU A 23 7.79 2.19 5.41
N PHE A 24 6.94 1.35 4.82
CA PHE A 24 6.05 1.77 3.73
C PHE A 24 5.10 2.89 4.17
N THR A 25 4.37 2.67 5.28
CA THR A 25 3.36 3.61 5.77
C THR A 25 3.98 4.94 6.18
N SER A 26 5.14 4.92 6.86
CA SER A 26 5.88 6.14 7.19
C SER A 26 6.38 6.86 5.93
N GLY A 27 6.84 6.12 4.93
CA GLY A 27 7.24 6.69 3.65
C GLY A 27 6.11 7.41 2.92
N VAL A 28 4.92 6.79 2.85
CA VAL A 28 3.71 7.42 2.29
C VAL A 28 3.29 8.64 3.12
N ALA A 29 3.35 8.55 4.45
CA ALA A 29 3.00 9.66 5.32
C ALA A 29 3.93 10.87 5.13
N LEU A 30 5.24 10.64 5.01
CA LEU A 30 6.22 11.69 4.73
C LEU A 30 6.00 12.33 3.35
N GLY A 31 5.70 11.52 2.33
CA GLY A 31 5.29 12.03 1.02
C GLY A 31 4.03 12.90 1.12
N ALA A 32 3.04 12.47 1.90
CA ALA A 32 1.83 13.25 2.14
C ALA A 32 2.12 14.59 2.84
N VAL A 33 3.11 14.65 3.75
CA VAL A 33 3.54 15.90 4.39
C VAL A 33 4.07 16.89 3.36
N GLU A 34 4.94 16.45 2.43
CA GLU A 34 5.46 17.32 1.36
C GLU A 34 4.33 17.80 0.44
N LEU A 35 3.41 16.91 0.05
CA LEU A 35 2.28 17.27 -0.81
C LEU A 35 1.34 18.31 -0.17
N ASN A 36 1.26 18.36 1.16
CA ASN A 36 0.46 19.35 1.89
C ASN A 36 1.23 20.64 2.23
N ARG A 37 2.57 20.65 2.12
CA ARG A 37 3.43 21.80 2.44
C ARG A 37 4.46 22.03 1.34
N PRO A 38 4.10 22.77 0.27
CA PRO A 38 5.01 23.03 -0.83
C PRO A 38 6.28 23.72 -0.34
N GLY A 39 7.45 23.24 -0.78
CA GLY A 39 8.77 23.77 -0.41
C GLY A 39 9.57 22.90 0.57
N LEU A 40 8.95 21.86 1.16
CA LEU A 40 9.65 20.89 2.01
C LEU A 40 10.02 19.63 1.21
N VAL A 41 11.08 19.71 0.39
CA VAL A 41 11.57 18.59 -0.46
C VAL A 41 12.18 17.45 0.35
N ILE A 42 12.77 17.78 1.51
CA ILE A 42 13.47 16.80 2.36
C ILE A 42 12.51 15.67 2.82
N PRO A 43 11.35 15.94 3.43
CA PRO A 43 10.47 14.88 3.89
C PRO A 43 10.00 13.94 2.78
N GLY A 44 9.63 14.40 1.58
CA GLY A 44 9.19 13.47 0.55
C GLY A 44 10.32 12.74 -0.16
N SER A 45 11.54 13.30 -0.24
CA SER A 45 12.71 12.52 -0.70
C SER A 45 13.05 11.37 0.26
N ILE A 46 12.98 11.61 1.58
CA ILE A 46 13.11 10.56 2.59
C ILE A 46 11.94 9.58 2.49
N GLY A 47 10.73 10.09 2.36
CA GLY A 47 9.51 9.28 2.25
C GLY A 47 9.53 8.33 1.05
N LEU A 48 9.93 8.84 -0.11
CA LEU A 48 10.09 8.05 -1.34
C LEU A 48 11.17 6.98 -1.16
N THR A 49 12.28 7.32 -0.49
CA THR A 49 13.33 6.34 -0.16
C THR A 49 12.79 5.22 0.73
N CYS A 50 12.02 5.55 1.77
CA CYS A 50 11.36 4.57 2.63
C CYS A 50 10.40 3.66 1.85
N VAL A 51 9.59 4.23 0.95
CA VAL A 51 8.70 3.45 0.07
C VAL A 51 9.49 2.49 -0.81
N LEU A 52 10.54 2.98 -1.48
CA LEU A 52 11.36 2.16 -2.37
C LEU A 52 12.08 1.03 -1.62
N LEU A 53 12.64 1.30 -0.43
CA LEU A 53 13.28 0.28 0.40
C LEU A 53 12.27 -0.79 0.87
N SER A 54 11.05 -0.37 1.24
CA SER A 54 9.99 -1.31 1.56
C SER A 54 9.58 -2.17 0.36
N LEU A 55 9.48 -1.58 -0.83
CA LEU A 55 9.18 -2.34 -2.06
C LEU A 55 10.30 -3.31 -2.42
N ALA A 56 11.56 -2.92 -2.19
CA ALA A 56 12.71 -3.80 -2.39
C ALA A 56 12.70 -4.99 -1.41
N ALA A 57 12.04 -4.86 -0.25
CA ALA A 57 11.88 -5.95 0.71
C ALA A 57 10.82 -6.98 0.31
N LEU A 58 9.83 -6.58 -0.51
CA LEU A 58 8.66 -7.40 -0.85
C LEU A 58 8.99 -8.81 -1.38
N PRO A 59 9.99 -9.00 -2.27
CA PRO A 59 10.39 -10.33 -2.76
C PRO A 59 10.93 -11.27 -1.67
N HIS A 60 11.34 -10.73 -0.53
CA HIS A 60 11.88 -11.48 0.60
C HIS A 60 10.82 -11.87 1.64
N LEU A 61 9.58 -11.39 1.49
CA LEU A 61 8.49 -11.77 2.38
C LEU A 61 7.85 -13.10 1.95
N PRO A 62 7.32 -13.88 2.90
CA PRO A 62 6.59 -15.12 2.63
C PRO A 62 5.18 -14.85 2.09
N VAL A 63 5.11 -14.26 0.90
CA VAL A 63 3.88 -13.94 0.17
C VAL A 63 3.47 -15.14 -0.67
N GLU A 64 2.25 -15.61 -0.49
CA GLU A 64 1.70 -16.68 -1.31
C GLU A 64 1.32 -16.13 -2.69
N PRO A 65 1.90 -16.63 -3.81
CA PRO A 65 1.70 -16.04 -5.13
C PRO A 65 0.24 -16.13 -5.59
N ALA A 66 -0.47 -17.19 -5.20
CA ALA A 66 -1.90 -17.33 -5.46
C ALA A 66 -2.72 -16.25 -4.74
N GLY A 67 -2.44 -16.02 -3.45
CA GLY A 67 -3.08 -14.95 -2.66
C GLY A 67 -2.80 -13.57 -3.25
N ALA A 68 -1.55 -13.32 -3.68
CA ALA A 68 -1.16 -12.07 -4.34
C ALA A 68 -1.90 -11.86 -5.67
N ALA A 69 -2.00 -12.89 -6.51
CA ALA A 69 -2.70 -12.82 -7.78
C ALA A 69 -4.19 -12.49 -7.60
N ILE A 70 -4.86 -13.17 -6.66
CA ILE A 70 -6.29 -12.95 -6.40
C ILE A 70 -6.50 -11.55 -5.79
N THR A 71 -5.62 -11.12 -4.87
CA THR A 71 -5.69 -9.78 -4.26
C THR A 71 -5.52 -8.69 -5.32
N LEU A 72 -4.58 -8.84 -6.26
CA LEU A 72 -4.39 -7.91 -7.38
C LEU A 72 -5.59 -7.90 -8.34
N ALA A 73 -6.15 -9.07 -8.65
CA ALA A 73 -7.34 -9.17 -9.49
C ALA A 73 -8.55 -8.48 -8.82
N ALA A 74 -8.77 -8.74 -7.53
CA ALA A 74 -9.84 -8.11 -6.74
C ALA A 74 -9.65 -6.59 -6.66
N LEU A 75 -8.41 -6.12 -6.46
CA LEU A 75 -8.07 -4.70 -6.47
C LEU A 75 -8.36 -4.07 -7.83
N ALA A 76 -7.97 -4.71 -8.94
CA ALA A 76 -8.24 -4.22 -10.29
C ALA A 76 -9.74 -4.10 -10.59
N VAL A 77 -10.54 -5.08 -10.14
CA VAL A 77 -12.01 -5.04 -10.23
C VAL A 77 -12.57 -3.91 -9.38
N LEU A 78 -12.07 -3.73 -8.15
CA LEU A 78 -12.50 -2.66 -7.25
C LEU A 78 -12.18 -1.28 -7.84
N THR A 79 -10.97 -1.08 -8.39
CA THR A 79 -10.56 0.20 -8.99
C THR A 79 -11.33 0.49 -10.27
N THR A 80 -11.53 -0.51 -11.14
CA THR A 80 -12.33 -0.34 -12.36
C THR A 80 -13.79 -0.05 -12.04
N GLY A 81 -14.37 -0.72 -11.05
CA GLY A 81 -15.73 -0.42 -10.57
C GLY A 81 -15.86 0.97 -9.97
N PHE A 82 -14.83 1.41 -9.23
CA PHE A 82 -14.77 2.77 -8.69
C PHE A 82 -14.61 3.85 -9.77
N LEU A 83 -13.84 3.58 -10.84
CA LEU A 83 -13.63 4.51 -11.95
C LEU A 83 -14.83 4.58 -12.90
N ARG A 84 -15.53 3.47 -13.11
CA ARG A 84 -16.67 3.37 -14.05
C ARG A 84 -18.04 3.59 -13.40
N THR A 85 -18.08 4.02 -12.13
CA THR A 85 -19.33 4.23 -11.38
C THR A 85 -20.29 3.05 -11.48
N LEU A 86 -19.77 1.83 -11.33
CA LEU A 86 -20.60 0.62 -11.33
C LEU A 86 -21.57 0.64 -10.15
N PRO A 87 -22.73 -0.04 -10.25
CA PRO A 87 -23.72 -0.09 -9.18
C PRO A 87 -23.12 -0.58 -7.86
N ASP A 88 -23.57 -0.01 -6.75
CA ASP A 88 -23.01 -0.21 -5.38
C ASP A 88 -22.83 -1.69 -4.99
N ARG A 89 -23.71 -2.57 -5.50
CA ARG A 89 -23.64 -4.02 -5.26
C ARG A 89 -22.37 -4.67 -5.84
N GLY A 90 -21.91 -4.23 -7.01
CA GLY A 90 -20.69 -4.75 -7.63
C GLY A 90 -19.44 -4.29 -6.89
N LEU A 91 -19.45 -3.05 -6.38
CA LEU A 91 -18.36 -2.52 -5.57
C LEU A 91 -18.26 -3.23 -4.21
N ALA A 92 -19.41 -3.49 -3.56
CA ALA A 92 -19.46 -4.23 -2.31
C ALA A 92 -18.94 -5.67 -2.44
N LEU A 93 -19.26 -6.34 -3.56
CA LEU A 93 -18.75 -7.68 -3.87
C LEU A 93 -17.23 -7.67 -4.14
N ALA A 94 -16.73 -6.70 -4.93
CA ALA A 94 -15.29 -6.58 -5.16
C ALA A 94 -14.53 -6.29 -3.86
N ALA A 95 -15.10 -5.46 -2.98
CA ALA A 95 -14.52 -5.15 -1.68
C ALA A 95 -14.49 -6.36 -0.75
N SER A 96 -15.54 -7.18 -0.73
CA SER A 96 -15.57 -8.40 0.09
C SER A 96 -14.59 -9.46 -0.43
N ILE A 97 -14.49 -9.64 -1.75
CA ILE A 97 -13.49 -10.53 -2.36
C ILE A 97 -12.08 -10.03 -2.03
N TYR A 98 -11.81 -8.73 -2.14
CA TYR A 98 -10.52 -8.16 -1.78
C TYR A 98 -10.18 -8.40 -0.28
N ALA A 99 -11.13 -8.18 0.62
CA ALA A 99 -10.96 -8.42 2.05
C ALA A 99 -10.67 -9.89 2.39
N VAL A 100 -11.36 -10.82 1.73
CA VAL A 100 -11.10 -12.26 1.87
C VAL A 100 -9.76 -12.66 1.25
N SER A 101 -9.41 -12.11 0.09
CA SER A 101 -8.14 -12.43 -0.59
C SER A 101 -6.92 -12.04 0.24
N LEU A 102 -7.02 -10.94 1.00
CA LEU A 102 -5.99 -10.51 1.94
C LEU A 102 -5.66 -11.55 3.02
N THR A 103 -6.62 -12.43 3.40
CA THR A 103 -6.33 -13.49 4.39
C THR A 103 -5.50 -14.63 3.81
N PHE A 104 -5.42 -14.74 2.48
CA PHE A 104 -4.60 -15.73 1.78
C PHE A 104 -3.27 -15.15 1.28
N LEU A 105 -3.03 -13.85 1.48
CA LEU A 105 -1.86 -13.16 0.95
C LEU A 105 -0.56 -13.58 1.67
N PHE A 106 -0.65 -13.79 2.98
CA PHE A 106 0.46 -14.28 3.80
C PHE A 106 0.17 -15.70 4.25
N SER A 107 1.16 -16.58 4.08
CA SER A 107 1.05 -17.96 4.55
C SER A 107 0.89 -17.98 6.07
N PRO A 108 -0.07 -18.72 6.66
CA PRO A 108 -0.19 -18.85 8.13
C PRO A 108 1.06 -19.45 8.78
N ALA A 109 1.89 -20.14 7.98
CA ALA A 109 3.18 -20.70 8.38
C ALA A 109 4.34 -19.68 8.27
N ALA A 110 4.08 -18.43 7.89
CA ALA A 110 5.08 -17.37 7.79
C ALA A 110 5.72 -17.10 9.15
N ASN A 111 7.06 -17.15 9.19
CA ASN A 111 7.84 -16.84 10.38
C ASN A 111 8.96 -15.85 10.01
N PRO A 112 8.94 -14.61 10.52
CA PRO A 112 8.00 -14.05 11.49
C PRO A 112 6.63 -13.65 10.89
N PRO A 113 5.53 -13.75 11.67
CA PRO A 113 4.19 -13.36 11.20
C PRO A 113 4.02 -11.84 11.16
N LEU A 114 3.11 -11.36 10.30
CA LEU A 114 2.64 -9.97 10.31
C LEU A 114 1.68 -9.75 11.48
N HIS A 115 2.02 -8.85 12.41
CA HIS A 115 1.20 -8.60 13.58
C HIS A 115 0.00 -7.69 13.24
N ARG A 116 -1.19 -8.08 13.72
CA ARG A 116 -2.41 -7.29 13.56
C ARG A 116 -2.30 -5.91 14.20
N SER A 117 -1.53 -5.77 15.28
CA SER A 117 -1.27 -4.49 15.95
C SER A 117 -0.54 -3.49 15.05
N VAL A 118 0.21 -3.95 14.04
CA VAL A 118 0.92 -3.11 13.08
C VAL A 118 0.09 -2.93 11.81
N SER A 119 -0.44 -4.03 11.27
CA SER A 119 -1.13 -4.01 9.98
C SER A 119 -2.47 -3.26 10.02
N LEU A 120 -3.25 -3.39 11.10
CA LEU A 120 -4.54 -2.69 11.23
C LEU A 120 -4.39 -1.16 11.24
N PRO A 121 -3.60 -0.53 12.14
CA PRO A 121 -3.49 0.92 12.14
C PRO A 121 -2.87 1.45 10.85
N CYS A 122 -1.85 0.78 10.31
CA CYS A 122 -1.26 1.16 9.03
C CYS A 122 -2.27 1.11 7.88
N GLY A 123 -3.07 0.03 7.82
CA GLY A 123 -4.15 -0.12 6.85
C GLY A 123 -5.25 0.94 6.99
N ILE A 124 -5.65 1.27 8.22
CA ILE A 124 -6.64 2.32 8.49
C ILE A 124 -6.12 3.68 8.04
N VAL A 125 -4.89 4.04 8.41
CA VAL A 125 -4.29 5.34 8.04
C VAL A 125 -4.22 5.48 6.52
N LEU A 126 -3.70 4.48 5.83
CA LEU A 126 -3.60 4.49 4.37
C LEU A 126 -4.97 4.47 3.70
N GLY A 127 -5.90 3.65 4.19
CA GLY A 127 -7.25 3.52 3.65
C GLY A 127 -8.06 4.80 3.79
N VAL A 128 -8.07 5.40 4.98
CA VAL A 128 -8.75 6.69 5.22
C VAL A 128 -8.10 7.80 4.41
N GLY A 129 -6.76 7.88 4.40
CA GLY A 129 -6.04 8.89 3.61
C GLY A 129 -6.37 8.82 2.12
N LEU A 130 -6.36 7.61 1.55
CA LEU A 130 -6.69 7.40 0.14
C LEU A 130 -8.16 7.71 -0.16
N ALA A 131 -9.08 7.33 0.74
CA ALA A 131 -10.50 7.65 0.59
C ALA A 131 -10.72 9.17 0.58
N LEU A 132 -10.08 9.92 1.48
CA LEU A 132 -10.15 11.37 1.51
C LEU A 132 -9.62 11.98 0.20
N LEU A 133 -8.44 11.56 -0.26
CA LEU A 133 -7.87 12.02 -1.54
C LEU A 133 -8.81 11.72 -2.72
N ALA A 134 -9.40 10.54 -2.76
CA ALA A 134 -10.35 10.16 -3.81
C ALA A 134 -11.62 11.01 -3.77
N THR A 135 -12.14 11.35 -2.58
CA THR A 135 -13.30 12.25 -2.45
C THR A 135 -12.99 13.68 -2.92
N VAL A 136 -11.80 14.20 -2.57
CA VAL A 136 -11.35 15.53 -3.02
C VAL A 136 -11.15 15.55 -4.53
N ALA A 137 -10.49 14.53 -5.09
CA ALA A 137 -10.29 14.41 -6.53
C ALA A 137 -11.62 14.36 -7.29
N ARG A 138 -12.59 13.56 -6.82
CA ARG A 138 -13.95 13.52 -7.40
C ARG A 138 -14.66 14.87 -7.32
N ARG A 139 -14.63 15.55 -6.16
CA ARG A 139 -15.21 16.89 -6.02
C ARG A 139 -14.58 17.88 -7.00
N ALA A 140 -13.27 17.84 -7.19
CA ALA A 140 -12.57 18.69 -8.13
C ALA A 140 -12.96 18.43 -9.60
N ARG A 141 -13.22 17.18 -9.98
CA ARG A 141 -13.69 16.81 -11.33
C ARG A 141 -15.12 17.28 -11.59
N ARG A 142 -16.03 17.05 -10.65
CA ARG A 142 -17.41 17.56 -10.70
C ARG A 142 -17.48 19.08 -10.86
N ASN A 143 -16.65 19.81 -10.11
CA ASN A 143 -16.60 21.27 -10.18
C ASN A 143 -16.06 21.80 -11.52
N LYS A 144 -15.36 20.96 -12.29
CA LYS A 144 -14.84 21.29 -13.63
C LYS A 144 -15.70 20.74 -14.77
N GLY A 145 -16.82 20.07 -14.46
CA GLY A 145 -17.69 19.44 -15.47
C GLY A 145 -17.02 18.28 -16.21
N LEU A 146 -16.06 17.58 -15.58
CA LEU A 146 -15.28 16.49 -16.19
C LEU A 146 -15.81 15.08 -15.83
N ASP A 147 -17.03 15.00 -15.31
CA ASP A 147 -17.73 13.77 -14.90
C ASP A 147 -19.10 13.69 -15.58
#